data_AF-A0A7S0ZS10-F1
#
_entry.id   AF-A0A7S0ZS10-F1
#
_cell.length_a   1.000
_cell.length_b   1.000
_cell.length_c   1.000
_cell.angle_alpha   90.00
_cell.angle_beta   90.00
_cell.angle_gamma   90.00
#
_symmetry.space_group_name_H-M   'P 1'
#
loop_
_entity.id
_entity.type
_entity.pdbx_description
1 polymer ?
#
loop_
_entity_poly.entity_id
_entity_poly.type
_entity_poly.pdbx_seq_one_letter_code
_entity_poly.pdbx_strand_id
1 'polypeptide(L)'
;VYSPRWQGKVKTISVNAMRQKNVTSIALLRDPKERLTSAWKSKVACDEADWNTDTFERQNVVDNLLLLANRSQGENCMHLEDFLGVLHDIHEAGNDWMLNWHFLPQQFGCLYHLAPHEWTVASTINDPKVASSLSVALGGPADVSMPYAHSTGRRTVDVSEKARRLLDYVTQEEYAVLGHHLASSESHKTEPPPVPGHAFWVP
;
A
#
# COMPACT_ATOMS: atom_id res chain seq x y z
N VAL A 1 2.47 21.77 16.25
CA VAL A 1 3.37 21.77 17.43
C VAL A 1 4.81 21.70 16.92
N TYR A 2 5.63 22.71 17.22
CA TYR A 2 7.07 22.66 16.94
C TYR A 2 7.77 22.03 18.13
N SER A 3 8.45 20.92 17.93
CA SER A 3 9.31 20.36 18.98
C SER A 3 10.68 21.06 18.92
N PRO A 4 11.13 21.69 20.03
CA PRO A 4 12.46 22.32 20.11
C PRO A 4 13.60 21.37 19.74
N ARG A 5 13.38 20.06 19.92
CA ARG A 5 14.33 18.99 19.62
C ARG A 5 14.69 18.91 18.13
N TRP A 6 13.73 19.20 17.25
CA TRP A 6 13.90 19.03 15.80
C TRP A 6 13.95 20.37 15.05
N GLN A 7 13.77 21.50 15.75
CA GLN A 7 13.72 22.86 15.17
C GLN A 7 12.78 22.97 13.95
N GLY A 8 11.77 22.10 13.85
CA GLY A 8 10.88 22.01 12.70
C GLY A 8 11.54 21.56 11.39
N LYS A 9 12.78 21.03 11.42
CA LYS A 9 13.50 20.58 10.24
C LYS A 9 13.31 19.07 10.03
N VAL A 10 12.70 18.70 8.91
CA VAL A 10 12.71 17.33 8.41
C VAL A 10 14.09 17.08 7.80
N LYS A 11 14.72 15.97 8.15
CA LYS A 11 16.00 15.54 7.58
C LYS A 11 15.88 14.11 7.09
N THR A 12 16.45 13.84 5.94
CA THR A 12 16.67 12.47 5.48
C THR A 12 17.77 11.84 6.33
N ILE A 13 17.49 10.65 6.87
CA ILE A 13 18.46 9.83 7.61
C ILE A 13 18.86 8.63 6.74
N SER A 14 20.09 8.17 6.89
CA SER A 14 20.55 6.98 6.16
C SER A 14 19.92 5.71 6.75
N VAL A 15 19.75 4.68 5.92
CA VAL A 15 19.29 3.34 6.35
C VAL A 15 20.19 2.76 7.44
N ASN A 16 21.51 2.99 7.36
CA ASN A 16 22.46 2.58 8.39
C ASN A 16 22.20 3.24 9.74
N ALA A 17 21.76 4.50 9.75
CA ALA A 17 21.36 5.18 10.98
C ALA A 17 20.05 4.60 11.53
N MET A 18 19.10 4.23 10.66
CA MET A 18 17.84 3.59 11.08
C MET A 18 18.05 2.21 11.71
N ARG A 19 19.08 1.47 11.30
CA ARG A 19 19.45 0.16 11.89
C ARG A 19 20.06 0.26 13.29
N GLN A 20 20.37 1.46 13.77
CA GLN A 20 20.90 1.64 15.11
C GLN A 20 19.81 1.41 16.17
N LYS A 21 20.10 0.61 17.20
CA LYS A 21 19.14 0.19 18.24
C LYS A 21 18.56 1.33 19.09
N ASN A 22 19.11 2.54 19.00
CA ASN A 22 18.67 3.72 19.74
C ASN A 22 17.78 4.65 18.91
N VAL A 23 17.39 4.25 17.69
CA VAL A 23 16.47 5.00 16.83
C VAL A 23 15.12 4.28 16.81
N THR A 24 14.04 5.03 17.04
CA THR A 24 12.68 4.54 16.77
C THR A 24 12.37 4.75 15.29
N SER A 25 12.17 3.67 14.55
CA SER A 25 11.76 3.68 13.15
C SER A 25 10.33 3.16 13.02
N ILE A 26 9.49 3.86 12.25
CA ILE A 26 8.08 3.52 12.08
C ILE A 26 7.77 3.45 10.58
N ALA A 27 7.28 2.30 10.12
CA ALA A 27 6.71 2.10 8.80
C ALA A 27 5.19 1.97 8.91
N LEU A 28 4.47 2.76 8.13
CA LEU A 28 3.02 2.66 7.98
C LEU A 28 2.72 1.73 6.82
N LEU A 29 2.06 0.63 7.11
CA LEU A 29 1.59 -0.33 6.12
C LEU A 29 0.14 -0.02 5.75
N ARG A 30 -0.22 -0.34 4.51
CA ARG A 30 -1.61 -0.31 4.06
C ARG A 30 -2.00 -1.68 3.55
N ASP A 31 -3.27 -2.04 3.71
CA ASP A 31 -3.82 -3.21 3.05
C ASP A 31 -3.59 -3.11 1.52
N PRO A 32 -2.96 -4.12 0.88
CA PRO A 32 -2.64 -4.10 -0.54
C PRO A 32 -3.83 -3.83 -1.47
N LYS A 33 -5.01 -4.42 -1.19
CA LYS A 33 -6.20 -4.24 -2.04
C LYS A 33 -6.78 -2.85 -1.86
N GLU A 34 -6.87 -2.37 -0.63
CA GLU A 34 -7.31 -1.00 -0.35
C GLU A 34 -6.36 0.04 -0.96
N ARG A 35 -5.04 -0.21 -0.90
CA ARG A 35 -4.01 0.63 -1.51
C ARG A 35 -4.22 0.76 -3.00
N LEU A 36 -4.32 -0.36 -3.72
CA LEU A 36 -4.52 -0.36 -5.17
C LEU A 36 -5.84 0.29 -5.57
N THR A 37 -6.92 -0.01 -4.86
CA THR A 37 -8.23 0.61 -5.11
C THR A 37 -8.19 2.13 -4.89
N SER A 38 -7.50 2.57 -3.84
CA SER A 38 -7.29 4.00 -3.56
C SER A 38 -6.41 4.68 -4.62
N ALA A 39 -5.36 4.01 -5.07
CA ALA A 39 -4.47 4.52 -6.11
C ALA A 39 -5.23 4.67 -7.44
N TRP A 40 -5.99 3.65 -7.84
CA TRP A 40 -6.88 3.68 -9.01
C TRP A 40 -7.81 4.90 -8.98
N LYS A 41 -8.59 5.06 -7.90
CA LYS A 41 -9.47 6.23 -7.70
C LYS A 41 -8.75 7.56 -7.89
N SER A 42 -7.57 7.70 -7.28
CA SER A 42 -6.84 8.95 -7.26
C SER A 42 -6.04 9.26 -8.53
N LYS A 43 -5.71 8.26 -9.35
CA LYS A 43 -4.73 8.42 -10.44
C LYS A 43 -5.23 8.08 -11.82
N VAL A 44 -6.15 7.11 -11.97
CA VAL A 44 -6.51 6.59 -13.31
C VAL A 44 -7.99 6.35 -13.53
N ALA A 45 -8.86 6.49 -12.52
CA ALA A 45 -10.29 6.26 -12.68
C ALA A 45 -10.94 7.18 -13.74
N CYS A 46 -11.89 6.63 -14.51
CA CYS A 46 -12.68 7.37 -15.48
C CYS A 46 -13.74 8.27 -14.84
N ASP A 47 -14.30 7.86 -13.69
CA ASP A 47 -15.37 8.59 -13.00
C ASP A 47 -14.80 9.70 -12.10
N GLU A 48 -14.05 10.64 -12.68
CA GLU A 48 -13.24 11.63 -11.95
C GLU A 48 -14.02 12.46 -10.92
N ALA A 49 -15.27 12.80 -11.23
CA ALA A 49 -16.16 13.56 -10.36
C ALA A 49 -16.55 12.80 -9.08
N ASP A 50 -16.55 11.47 -9.13
CA ASP A 50 -16.89 10.62 -7.97
C ASP A 50 -15.70 10.41 -7.03
N TRP A 51 -14.47 10.55 -7.55
CA TRP A 51 -13.26 10.11 -6.86
C TRP A 51 -12.26 11.22 -6.54
N ASN A 52 -12.42 12.43 -7.08
CA ASN A 52 -11.40 13.49 -7.07
C ASN A 52 -10.09 13.00 -7.69
N THR A 53 -10.19 12.33 -8.84
CA THR A 53 -9.03 11.82 -9.57
C THR A 53 -8.13 12.98 -10.01
N ASP A 54 -6.83 12.82 -9.81
CA ASP A 54 -5.81 13.75 -10.31
C ASP A 54 -5.69 13.62 -11.83
N THR A 55 -6.28 14.59 -12.54
CA THR A 55 -6.36 14.55 -14.01
C THR A 55 -5.11 15.09 -14.69
N PHE A 56 -4.24 15.82 -13.98
CA PHE A 56 -3.08 16.49 -14.59
C PHE A 56 -2.06 15.49 -15.14
N GLU A 57 -1.77 14.43 -14.37
CA GLU A 57 -0.80 13.40 -14.76
C GLU A 57 -1.45 12.13 -15.31
N ARG A 58 -2.79 12.04 -15.32
CA ARG A 58 -3.53 10.80 -15.59
C ARG A 58 -3.13 10.14 -16.90
N GLN A 59 -3.07 10.90 -18.00
CA GLN A 59 -2.71 10.36 -19.32
C GLN A 59 -1.33 9.69 -19.29
N ASN A 60 -0.32 10.37 -18.74
CA ASN A 60 1.03 9.83 -18.63
C ASN A 60 1.06 8.55 -17.78
N VAL A 61 0.25 8.50 -16.73
CA VAL A 61 0.15 7.31 -15.86
C VAL A 61 -0.51 6.15 -16.60
N VAL A 62 -1.62 6.39 -17.31
CA VAL A 62 -2.34 5.39 -18.11
C VAL A 62 -1.45 4.86 -19.25
N ASP A 63 -0.78 5.74 -19.99
CA ASP A 63 0.09 5.35 -21.10
C ASP A 63 1.27 4.48 -20.66
N ASN A 64 1.87 4.78 -19.51
CA ASN A 64 2.95 3.98 -18.93
C ASN A 64 2.45 2.60 -18.49
N LEU A 65 1.27 2.51 -17.88
CA LEU A 65 0.67 1.24 -17.50
C LEU A 65 0.37 0.37 -18.72
N LEU A 66 -0.24 0.93 -19.77
CA LEU A 66 -0.52 0.20 -21.01
C LEU A 66 0.75 -0.24 -21.72
N LEU A 67 1.80 0.61 -21.72
CA LEU A 67 3.11 0.26 -22.27
C LEU A 67 3.74 -0.93 -21.52
N LEU A 68 3.74 -0.90 -20.18
CA LEU A 68 4.30 -1.99 -19.36
C LEU A 68 3.52 -3.31 -19.54
N ALA A 69 2.21 -3.22 -19.78
CA ALA A 69 1.35 -4.38 -20.06
C ALA A 69 1.40 -4.84 -21.52
N ASN A 70 2.20 -4.19 -22.39
CA ASN A 70 2.24 -4.45 -23.83
C ASN A 70 0.84 -4.37 -24.48
N ARG A 71 0.03 -3.39 -24.06
CA ARG A 71 -1.31 -3.10 -24.60
C ARG A 71 -1.29 -1.83 -25.47
N SER A 72 -2.26 -1.70 -26.36
CA SER A 72 -2.43 -0.50 -27.18
C SER A 72 -2.73 0.72 -26.31
N GLN A 73 -2.04 1.83 -26.59
CA GLN A 73 -2.31 3.14 -25.97
C GLN A 73 -3.50 3.84 -26.64
N GLY A 74 -3.98 4.92 -26.03
CA GLY A 74 -5.07 5.75 -26.57
C GLY A 74 -6.25 5.96 -25.62
N GLU A 75 -6.24 5.30 -24.47
CA GLU A 75 -7.15 5.57 -23.36
C GLU A 75 -6.58 6.66 -22.45
N ASN A 76 -7.44 7.44 -21.80
CA ASN A 76 -7.05 8.51 -20.88
C ASN A 76 -7.43 8.25 -19.42
N CYS A 77 -8.05 7.11 -19.14
CA CYS A 77 -8.51 6.65 -17.85
C CYS A 77 -8.78 5.14 -17.94
N MET A 78 -9.04 4.47 -16.82
CA MET A 78 -9.39 3.05 -16.76
C MET A 78 -10.53 2.81 -15.76
N HIS A 79 -11.46 1.92 -16.09
CA HIS A 79 -12.34 1.33 -15.09
C HIS A 79 -11.56 0.35 -14.21
N LEU A 80 -12.09 0.00 -13.03
CA LEU A 80 -11.37 -0.82 -12.06
C LEU A 80 -10.94 -2.18 -12.66
N GLU A 81 -11.82 -2.85 -13.39
CA GLU A 81 -11.49 -4.15 -14.00
C GLU A 81 -10.37 -4.05 -15.05
N ASP A 82 -10.37 -3.01 -15.88
CA ASP A 82 -9.36 -2.81 -16.92
C ASP A 82 -8.00 -2.51 -16.28
N PHE A 83 -7.99 -1.63 -15.27
CA PHE A 83 -6.81 -1.33 -14.47
C PHE A 83 -6.23 -2.59 -13.82
N LEU A 84 -7.06 -3.42 -13.19
CA LEU A 84 -6.61 -4.66 -12.56
C LEU A 84 -6.15 -5.70 -13.58
N GLY A 85 -6.78 -5.74 -14.76
CA GLY A 85 -6.32 -6.57 -15.87
C GLY A 85 -4.96 -6.13 -16.41
N VAL A 86 -4.71 -4.82 -16.49
CA VAL A 86 -3.41 -4.25 -16.85
C VAL A 86 -2.35 -4.62 -15.81
N LEU A 87 -2.65 -4.48 -14.51
CA LEU A 87 -1.73 -4.91 -13.45
C LEU A 87 -1.44 -6.41 -13.52
N HIS A 88 -2.45 -7.24 -13.74
CA HIS A 88 -2.26 -8.68 -13.92
C HIS A 88 -1.27 -9.00 -15.04
N ASP A 89 -1.42 -8.39 -16.22
CA ASP A 89 -0.49 -8.62 -17.34
C ASP A 89 0.94 -8.16 -17.03
N ILE A 90 1.09 -7.06 -16.28
CA ILE A 90 2.40 -6.57 -15.82
C ILE A 90 3.05 -7.56 -14.86
N HIS A 91 2.27 -8.14 -13.93
CA HIS A 91 2.74 -9.15 -12.99
C HIS A 91 3.13 -10.45 -13.71
N GLU A 92 2.30 -10.93 -14.65
CA GLU A 92 2.61 -12.10 -15.49
C GLU A 92 3.91 -11.93 -16.29
N ALA A 93 4.20 -10.70 -16.72
CA ALA A 93 5.43 -10.36 -17.43
C ALA A 93 6.65 -10.16 -16.50
N GLY A 94 6.49 -10.20 -15.18
CA GLY A 94 7.56 -9.93 -14.20
C GLY A 94 8.05 -8.47 -14.20
N ASN A 95 7.18 -7.53 -14.59
CA ASN A 95 7.48 -6.10 -14.71
C ASN A 95 6.85 -5.26 -13.59
N ASP A 96 6.33 -5.89 -12.55
CA ASP A 96 5.68 -5.24 -11.40
C ASP A 96 6.62 -4.27 -10.66
N TRP A 97 7.92 -4.56 -10.61
CA TRP A 97 8.94 -3.65 -10.08
C TRP A 97 9.10 -2.33 -10.87
N MET A 98 8.59 -2.26 -12.11
CA MET A 98 8.61 -1.06 -12.95
C MET A 98 7.38 -0.16 -12.76
N LEU A 99 6.39 -0.60 -11.97
CA LEU A 99 5.18 0.17 -11.73
C LEU A 99 5.48 1.54 -11.12
N ASN A 100 4.66 2.53 -11.47
CA ASN A 100 4.66 3.82 -10.80
C ASN A 100 4.53 3.62 -9.27
N TRP A 101 5.21 4.45 -8.48
CA TRP A 101 5.27 4.33 -7.02
C TRP A 101 3.90 4.28 -6.31
N HIS A 102 2.83 4.80 -6.92
CA HIS A 102 1.47 4.67 -6.39
C HIS A 102 0.90 3.25 -6.50
N PHE A 103 1.30 2.49 -7.52
CA PHE A 103 0.84 1.13 -7.81
C PHE A 103 1.83 0.06 -7.38
N LEU A 104 3.11 0.42 -7.27
CA LEU A 104 4.19 -0.45 -6.84
C LEU A 104 3.85 -1.17 -5.50
N PRO A 105 4.00 -2.50 -5.41
CA PRO A 105 3.89 -3.23 -4.15
C PRO A 105 4.81 -2.64 -3.08
N GLN A 106 4.33 -2.55 -1.82
CA GLN A 106 5.06 -1.86 -0.75
C GLN A 106 6.45 -2.47 -0.47
N GLN A 107 6.65 -3.76 -0.75
CA GLN A 107 7.95 -4.42 -0.63
C GLN A 107 9.01 -3.88 -1.60
N PHE A 108 8.60 -3.38 -2.76
CA PHE A 108 9.51 -2.78 -3.75
C PHE A 108 9.63 -1.25 -3.60
N GLY A 109 8.71 -0.62 -2.88
CA GLY A 109 8.74 0.80 -2.56
C GLY A 109 9.18 1.08 -1.13
N CYS A 110 8.20 1.29 -0.25
CA CYS A 110 8.39 1.74 1.13
C CYS A 110 9.34 0.85 1.95
N LEU A 111 9.42 -0.44 1.63
CA LEU A 111 10.16 -1.45 2.38
C LEU A 111 11.36 -2.01 1.61
N TYR A 112 11.74 -1.38 0.49
CA TYR A 112 12.85 -1.84 -0.36
C TYR A 112 14.18 -1.94 0.40
N HIS A 113 14.42 -1.02 1.33
CA HIS A 113 15.69 -0.95 2.08
C HIS A 113 15.68 -1.66 3.43
N LEU A 114 14.49 -1.86 4.02
CA LEU A 114 14.31 -2.44 5.35
C LEU A 114 13.08 -3.33 5.33
N ALA A 115 13.29 -4.63 5.54
CA ALA A 115 12.22 -5.59 5.68
C ALA A 115 11.33 -5.21 6.89
N PRO A 116 10.03 -5.57 6.90
CA PRO A 116 9.11 -5.21 7.99
C PRO A 116 9.64 -5.46 9.41
N HIS A 117 10.36 -6.56 9.62
CA HIS A 117 10.92 -6.93 10.93
C HIS A 117 12.16 -6.10 11.35
N GLU A 118 12.76 -5.33 10.44
CA GLU A 118 13.88 -4.43 10.74
C GLU A 118 13.41 -3.06 11.31
N TRP A 119 12.11 -2.76 11.20
CA TRP A 119 11.52 -1.55 11.77
C TRP A 119 11.21 -1.72 13.25
N THR A 120 11.28 -0.65 14.04
CA THR A 120 10.80 -0.69 15.44
C THR A 120 9.30 -0.98 15.48
N VAL A 121 8.55 -0.37 14.55
CA VAL A 121 7.13 -0.65 14.32
C VAL A 121 6.87 -0.67 12.81
N ALA A 122 6.33 -1.77 12.31
CA ALA A 122 5.75 -1.88 10.96
C ALA A 122 4.32 -2.40 11.12
N SER A 123 3.33 -1.52 10.95
CA SER A 123 1.91 -1.85 11.14
C SER A 123 1.01 -0.85 10.42
N THR A 124 -0.30 -1.10 10.39
CA THR A 124 -1.27 -0.18 9.80
C THR A 124 -1.53 1.03 10.71
N ILE A 125 -1.95 2.16 10.12
CA ILE A 125 -2.19 3.40 10.88
C ILE A 125 -3.27 3.27 11.98
N ASN A 126 -4.13 2.25 11.87
CA ASN A 126 -5.19 1.98 12.83
C ASN A 126 -4.72 1.16 14.03
N ASP A 127 -3.51 0.58 13.98
CA ASP A 127 -2.93 -0.11 15.13
C ASP A 127 -2.55 0.92 16.21
N PRO A 128 -3.12 0.85 17.43
CA PRO A 128 -2.82 1.78 18.50
C PRO A 128 -1.31 1.89 18.79
N LYS A 129 -0.54 0.82 18.57
CA LYS A 129 0.91 0.81 18.78
C LYS A 129 1.62 1.84 17.91
N VAL A 130 1.10 2.18 16.73
CA VAL A 130 1.70 3.20 15.85
C VAL A 130 1.61 4.57 16.50
N ALA A 131 0.43 4.97 16.95
CA ALA A 131 0.22 6.25 17.61
C ALA A 131 1.04 6.35 18.92
N SER A 132 0.97 5.31 19.75
CA SER A 132 1.73 5.22 20.99
C SER A 132 3.23 5.32 20.77
N SER A 133 3.77 4.55 19.82
CA SER A 133 5.22 4.51 19.55
C SER A 133 5.72 5.83 18.96
N LEU A 134 4.94 6.46 18.08
CA LEU A 134 5.26 7.77 17.53
C LEU A 134 5.27 8.84 18.63
N SER A 135 4.26 8.86 19.50
CA SER A 135 4.20 9.82 20.60
C SER A 135 5.37 9.65 21.56
N VAL A 136 5.68 8.43 21.99
CA VAL A 136 6.83 8.14 22.87
C VAL A 136 8.15 8.56 22.21
N ALA A 137 8.34 8.26 20.92
CA ALA A 137 9.54 8.68 20.18
C ALA A 137 9.71 10.21 20.15
N LEU A 138 8.59 10.94 20.14
CA LEU A 138 8.54 12.39 20.17
C LEU A 138 8.56 13.00 21.59
N GLY A 139 8.61 12.17 22.64
CA GLY A 139 8.65 12.59 24.05
C GLY A 139 7.27 12.86 24.66
N GLY A 140 6.20 12.38 24.03
CA GLY A 140 4.83 12.43 24.52
C GLY A 140 4.40 11.19 25.32
N PRO A 141 3.12 11.11 25.73
CA PRO A 141 2.56 9.98 26.47
C PRO A 141 2.36 8.74 25.57
N ALA A 142 2.35 7.55 26.18
CA ALA A 142 2.14 6.29 25.46
C ALA A 142 0.67 6.02 25.11
N ASP A 143 -0.28 6.54 25.90
CA ASP A 143 -1.71 6.38 25.64
C ASP A 143 -2.23 7.52 24.77
N VAL A 144 -2.07 7.35 23.45
CA VAL A 144 -2.57 8.29 22.44
C VAL A 144 -3.20 7.53 21.28
N SER A 145 -4.16 8.17 20.62
CA SER A 145 -4.73 7.70 19.36
C SER A 145 -4.35 8.64 18.22
N MET A 146 -4.46 8.15 16.98
CA MET A 146 -4.30 9.02 15.82
C MET A 146 -5.42 10.07 15.81
N PRO A 147 -5.09 11.37 15.67
CA PRO A 147 -6.05 12.46 15.86
C PRO A 147 -7.09 12.58 14.74
N TYR A 148 -6.86 11.95 13.59
CA TYR A 148 -7.73 12.09 12.43
C TYR A 148 -7.73 10.84 11.54
N ALA A 149 -8.91 10.49 11.02
CA ALA A 149 -9.07 9.49 9.97
C ALA A 149 -9.23 10.19 8.62
N HIS A 150 -8.25 10.05 7.73
CA HIS A 150 -8.38 10.52 6.35
C HIS A 150 -9.11 9.45 5.53
N SER A 151 -10.31 9.75 5.02
CA SER A 151 -11.00 8.91 4.04
C SER A 151 -11.00 9.59 2.66
N THR A 152 -10.56 8.84 1.65
CA THR A 152 -10.62 9.28 0.24
C THR A 152 -11.96 8.89 -0.37
N GLY A 153 -12.86 9.86 -0.54
CA GLY A 153 -14.14 9.71 -1.24
C GLY A 153 -15.21 8.95 -0.44
N ARG A 154 -16.47 9.39 -0.53
CA ARG A 154 -17.60 8.82 0.24
C ARG A 154 -18.23 7.58 -0.38
N ARG A 155 -17.91 7.28 -1.64
CA ARG A 155 -18.58 6.23 -2.42
C ARG A 155 -17.86 4.89 -2.27
N THR A 156 -18.62 3.86 -1.94
CA THR A 156 -18.16 2.48 -1.97
C THR A 156 -17.94 2.07 -3.43
N VAL A 157 -16.85 1.34 -3.70
CA VAL A 157 -16.63 0.73 -5.02
C VAL A 157 -17.34 -0.61 -5.01
N ASP A 158 -18.16 -0.84 -6.03
CA ASP A 158 -18.67 -2.18 -6.27
C ASP A 158 -17.57 -3.01 -6.95
N VAL A 159 -17.15 -4.09 -6.29
CA VAL A 159 -16.06 -4.95 -6.75
C VAL A 159 -16.66 -6.23 -7.29
N SER A 160 -16.67 -6.36 -8.62
CA SER A 160 -17.14 -7.57 -9.29
C SER A 160 -16.33 -8.80 -8.87
N GLU A 161 -16.89 -9.99 -9.10
CA GLU A 161 -16.16 -11.27 -8.88
C GLU A 161 -14.83 -11.31 -9.63
N LYS A 162 -14.81 -10.80 -10.87
CA LYS A 162 -13.60 -10.75 -11.70
C LYS A 162 -12.57 -9.78 -11.13
N ALA A 163 -12.99 -8.57 -10.74
CA ALA A 163 -12.12 -7.61 -10.08
C ALA A 163 -11.52 -8.17 -8.78
N ARG A 164 -12.32 -8.91 -7.99
CA ARG A 164 -11.84 -9.53 -6.76
C ARG A 164 -10.72 -10.55 -7.02
N ARG A 165 -10.90 -11.42 -8.01
CA ARG A 165 -9.88 -12.42 -8.38
C ARG A 165 -8.59 -11.76 -8.88
N LEU A 166 -8.71 -10.70 -9.68
CA LEU A 166 -7.54 -9.96 -10.15
C LEU A 166 -6.82 -9.27 -8.98
N LEU A 167 -7.57 -8.66 -8.05
CA LEU A 167 -7.01 -8.09 -6.82
C LEU A 167 -6.28 -9.14 -6.00
N ASP A 168 -6.88 -10.32 -5.78
CA ASP A 168 -6.26 -11.43 -5.07
C ASP A 168 -4.93 -11.83 -5.71
N TYR A 169 -4.92 -11.94 -7.04
CA TYR A 169 -3.73 -12.30 -7.81
C TYR A 169 -2.60 -11.27 -7.65
N VAL A 170 -2.86 -10.01 -7.99
CA VAL A 170 -1.81 -8.95 -8.04
C VAL A 170 -1.31 -8.55 -6.65
N THR A 171 -2.02 -8.94 -5.57
CA THR A 171 -1.62 -8.63 -4.19
C THR A 171 -1.05 -9.84 -3.43
N GLN A 172 -1.09 -11.05 -4.00
CA GLN A 172 -0.74 -12.28 -3.30
C GLN A 172 0.67 -12.24 -2.68
N GLU A 173 1.67 -11.81 -3.45
CA GLU A 173 3.06 -11.74 -2.98
C GLU A 173 3.24 -10.66 -1.92
N GLU A 174 2.57 -9.51 -2.09
CA GLU A 174 2.59 -8.42 -1.09
C GLU A 174 1.99 -8.92 0.24
N TYR A 175 0.91 -9.70 0.21
CA TYR A 175 0.37 -10.34 1.42
C TYR A 175 1.29 -11.41 2.01
N ALA A 176 2.04 -12.16 1.21
CA ALA A 176 3.01 -13.12 1.72
C ALA A 176 4.13 -12.43 2.52
N VAL A 177 4.48 -11.19 2.16
CA VAL A 177 5.49 -10.38 2.88
C VAL A 177 4.88 -9.65 4.08
N LEU A 178 3.68 -9.09 3.93
CA LEU A 178 3.09 -8.15 4.90
C LEU A 178 2.01 -8.72 5.80
N GLY A 179 1.42 -9.87 5.46
CA GLY A 179 0.19 -10.38 6.08
C GLY A 179 0.23 -10.42 7.60
N HIS A 180 1.34 -10.89 8.18
CA HIS A 180 1.52 -10.92 9.64
C HIS A 180 1.54 -9.54 10.31
N HIS A 181 1.93 -8.50 9.57
CA HIS A 181 1.96 -7.10 10.03
C HIS A 181 0.65 -6.36 9.77
N LEU A 182 -0.21 -6.89 8.89
CA LEU A 182 -1.55 -6.35 8.61
C LEU A 182 -2.57 -6.92 9.60
N ALA A 183 -2.44 -8.20 9.97
CA ALA A 183 -3.38 -8.91 10.85
C ALA A 183 -3.42 -8.38 12.30
N SER A 184 -2.39 -7.66 12.76
CA SER A 184 -2.44 -6.97 14.07
C SER A 184 -3.49 -5.85 14.12
N SER A 185 -4.06 -5.47 12.97
CA SER A 185 -5.22 -4.58 12.88
C SER A 185 -6.56 -5.31 12.75
N GLU A 186 -6.56 -6.60 12.39
CA GLU A 186 -7.75 -7.44 12.23
C GLU A 186 -7.99 -8.41 13.39
N SER A 187 -7.17 -8.44 14.45
CA SER A 187 -7.46 -9.24 15.65
C SER A 187 -8.72 -8.78 16.44
N HIS A 188 -9.54 -7.92 15.85
CA HIS A 188 -10.92 -7.63 16.25
C HIS A 188 -11.99 -8.06 15.24
N LYS A 189 -11.67 -8.69 14.11
CA LYS A 189 -12.63 -9.23 13.14
C LYS A 189 -12.11 -10.52 12.47
N THR A 190 -12.49 -11.64 13.09
CA THR A 190 -12.61 -13.00 12.53
C THR A 190 -11.35 -13.78 12.10
N GLU A 191 -11.37 -15.08 12.45
CA GLU A 191 -10.35 -16.08 12.13
C GLU A 191 -10.16 -16.26 10.61
N PRO A 192 -8.93 -16.54 10.15
CA PRO A 192 -8.70 -16.91 8.76
C PRO A 192 -9.36 -18.26 8.44
N PRO A 193 -9.95 -18.43 7.25
CA PRO A 193 -10.43 -19.75 6.83
C PRO A 193 -9.26 -20.72 6.70
N PRO A 194 -9.49 -22.03 6.95
CA PRO A 194 -8.45 -23.03 6.81
C PRO A 194 -7.99 -23.11 5.36
N VAL A 195 -6.68 -22.99 5.15
CA VAL A 195 -6.03 -23.19 3.85
C VAL A 195 -6.20 -24.65 3.45
N PRO A 196 -6.83 -24.97 2.31
CA PRO A 196 -6.81 -26.32 1.77
C PRO A 196 -5.39 -26.65 1.33
N GLY A 197 -4.83 -27.72 1.89
CA GLY A 197 -3.53 -28.23 1.48
C GLY A 197 -3.57 -28.70 0.03
N HIS A 198 -2.98 -27.92 -0.88
CA HIS A 198 -2.63 -28.42 -2.19
C HIS A 198 -1.34 -29.21 -2.09
N ALA A 199 -1.45 -30.51 -2.36
CA ALA A 199 -0.35 -31.42 -2.52
C ALA A 199 0.58 -30.90 -3.64
N PHE A 200 1.84 -30.70 -3.30
CA PHE A 200 2.92 -30.59 -4.26
C PHE A 200 2.92 -31.83 -5.16
N TRP A 201 2.67 -31.63 -6.45
CA TRP A 201 3.08 -32.56 -7.49
C TRP A 201 4.29 -31.98 -8.20
N VAL A 202 5.38 -32.73 -8.15
CA VAL A 202 6.51 -32.77 -9.09
C VAL A 202 6.72 -34.27 -9.32
N PRO A 203 6.98 -34.79 -10.53
CA PRO A 203 7.29 -34.11 -11.80
C PRO A 203 6.16 -34.12 -12.84
#